data_AF-A0A246NDD7-F1
#
_entry.id   AF-A0A246NDD7-F1
#
_cell.length_a   1.000
_cell.length_b   1.000
_cell.length_c   1.000
_cell.angle_alpha   90.00
_cell.angle_beta   90.00
_cell.angle_gamma   90.00
#
_symmetry.space_group_name_H-M   'P 1'
#
loop_
_entity.id
_entity.type
_entity.pdbx_description
1 polymer ?
#
loop_
_entity_poly.entity_id
_entity_poly.type
_entity_poly.pdbx_seq_one_letter_code
_entity_poly.pdbx_strand_id
1 'polypeptide(L)' 'MNNDFELTLFSDSKYEEITAEISYKDQILCQLNKYKGPDNIEIEFFSDARILAEQNAMKFSLSSFLQILAEATEELKIS' A
#
# COMPACT_ATOMS: atom_id res chain seq x y z
N MET A 1 11.47 -14.32 -2.62
CA MET A 1 10.33 -14.21 -3.55
C MET A 1 10.44 -12.83 -4.16
N ASN A 2 10.67 -12.71 -5.46
CA ASN A 2 10.53 -11.42 -6.15
C ASN A 2 9.03 -11.16 -6.25
N ASN A 3 8.48 -10.51 -5.24
CA ASN A 3 7.19 -9.86 -5.36
C ASN A 3 7.50 -8.49 -5.93
N ASP A 4 6.94 -8.14 -7.08
CA ASP A 4 7.05 -6.79 -7.67
C ASP A 4 6.29 -5.74 -6.84
N PHE A 5 5.99 -6.06 -5.58
CA PHE A 5 5.36 -5.18 -4.59
C PHE A 5 6.44 -4.38 -3.88
N GLU A 6 6.17 -3.10 -3.70
CA GLU A 6 7.02 -2.19 -2.96
C GLU A 6 6.20 -1.52 -1.86
N LEU A 7 6.82 -1.39 -0.68
CA LEU A 7 6.28 -0.69 0.48
C LEU A 7 7.11 0.58 0.70
N THR A 8 6.46 1.73 0.65
CA THR A 8 7.09 3.02 0.95
C THR A 8 6.43 3.65 2.16
N LEU A 9 7.23 4.00 3.18
CA LEU A 9 6.78 4.75 4.34
C LEU A 9 7.10 6.23 4.16
N PHE A 10 6.13 7.10 4.38
CA PHE A 10 6.37 8.54 4.42
C PHE A 10 5.53 9.22 5.48
N SER A 11 6.07 10.31 6.01
CA SER A 11 5.37 11.21 6.93
C SER A 11 4.71 12.30 6.11
N ASP A 12 3.38 12.35 6.11
CA ASP A 12 2.70 13.47 5.48
C ASP A 12 2.88 14.71 6.38
N SER A 13 3.56 15.72 5.84
CA SER A 13 3.81 17.01 6.49
C SER A 13 2.56 17.70 7.05
N LYS A 14 1.36 17.31 6.59
CA LYS A 14 0.09 17.82 7.10
C LYS A 14 -0.42 17.16 8.38
N TYR A 15 -0.02 15.92 8.66
CA TYR A 15 -0.68 15.11 9.69
C TYR A 15 0.27 14.56 10.77
N GLU A 16 1.58 14.82 10.68
CA GLU A 16 2.63 14.26 11.59
C GLU A 16 2.62 12.72 11.71
N GLU A 17 1.79 12.05 10.91
CA GLU A 17 1.55 10.61 10.97
C GLU A 17 2.13 9.90 9.75
N ILE A 18 2.56 8.66 9.99
CA ILE A 18 3.21 7.82 9.01
C ILE A 18 2.13 7.13 8.18
N THR A 19 2.30 7.21 6.86
CA THR A 19 1.49 6.51 5.86
C THR A 19 2.36 5.46 5.19
N ALA A 20 1.76 4.32 4.89
CA ALA A 20 2.36 3.22 4.15
C ALA A 20 1.72 3.13 2.77
N GLU A 21 2.50 3.27 1.71
CA GLU A 21 2.06 3.11 0.33
C GLU A 21 2.49 1.76 -0.22
N ILE A 22 1.56 1.09 -0.88
CA ILE A 22 1.80 -0.19 -1.56
C ILE A 22 1.70 0.05 -3.06
N SER A 23 2.80 -0.26 -3.76
CA SER A 23 2.92 -0.19 -5.21
C SER A 23 3.18 -1.57 -5.80
N TYR A 24 2.78 -1.79 -7.05
CA TYR A 24 3.11 -2.99 -7.82
C TYR A 24 3.58 -2.58 -9.21
N LYS A 25 4.81 -2.95 -9.59
CA LYS A 25 5.43 -2.55 -10.88
C LYS A 25 5.29 -1.06 -11.17
N ASP A 26 5.76 -0.22 -10.25
CA ASP A 26 5.71 1.25 -10.32
C ASP A 26 4.29 1.86 -10.31
N GLN A 27 3.24 1.05 -10.20
CA GLN A 27 1.87 1.54 -10.06
C GLN A 27 1.42 1.52 -8.60
N ILE A 28 1.11 2.69 -8.08
CA ILE A 28 0.50 2.85 -6.76
C ILE A 28 -0.88 2.19 -6.75
N LEU A 29 -1.12 1.31 -5.77
CA LEU A 29 -2.39 0.59 -5.61
C LEU A 29 -3.25 1.23 -4.53
N CYS A 30 -2.66 1.38 -3.35
CA CYS A 30 -3.34 1.83 -2.16
C CYS A 30 -2.35 2.40 -1.15
N GLN A 31 -2.92 3.14 -0.19
CA GLN A 31 -2.22 3.60 1.00
C GLN A 31 -2.94 3.10 2.24
N LEU A 32 -2.16 2.86 3.29
CA LEU A 32 -2.63 2.57 4.63
C LEU A 32 -2.22 3.74 5.53
N ASN A 33 -3.17 4.21 6.33
CA ASN A 33 -2.96 5.27 7.30
C ASN A 33 -3.53 4.88 8.67
N LYS A 34 -3.01 5.49 9.72
CA LYS A 34 -3.42 5.25 11.11
C LYS A 34 -3.96 6.49 11.83
N TYR A 35 -4.55 7.42 11.07
CA TYR A 35 -5.08 8.70 11.57
C TYR A 35 -6.10 8.56 12.71
N LYS A 36 -6.69 7.37 12.87
CA LYS A 36 -7.64 7.04 13.94
C LYS A 36 -7.02 6.17 15.05
N GLY A 37 -5.70 6.13 15.13
CA GLY A 37 -4.91 5.30 16.03
C GLY A 37 -4.44 3.97 15.41
N PRO A 38 -3.45 3.30 16.04
CA PRO A 38 -2.80 2.09 15.51
C PRO A 38 -3.73 0.86 15.39
N ASP A 39 -4.87 0.89 16.09
CA ASP A 39 -5.89 -0.17 16.03
C ASP A 39 -6.95 0.07 14.94
N ASN A 40 -6.99 1.27 14.35
CA ASN A 40 -7.97 1.68 13.36
C ASN A 40 -7.27 2.09 12.05
N ILE A 41 -6.45 1.19 11.51
CA ILE A 41 -5.79 1.40 10.22
C ILE A 41 -6.84 1.38 9.11
N GLU A 42 -6.85 2.42 8.27
CA GLU A 42 -7.72 2.54 7.11
C GLU A 42 -6.90 2.31 5.84
N ILE A 43 -7.55 1.74 4.82
CA ILE A 43 -6.98 1.51 3.49
C ILE A 43 -7.72 2.36 2.46
N GLU A 44 -6.97 3.11 1.67
CA GLU A 44 -7.48 3.94 0.57
C GLU A 44 -6.93 3.41 -0.77
N PHE A 45 -7.81 3.18 -1.75
CA PHE A 45 -7.42 2.71 -3.08
C PHE A 45 -7.44 3.86 -4.09
N PHE A 46 -6.40 3.94 -4.93
CA PHE A 46 -6.35 4.91 -6.02
C PHE A 46 -7.09 4.36 -7.23
N SER A 47 -8.21 4.98 -7.56
CA SER A 47 -9.11 4.54 -8.62
C SER A 47 -8.76 5.07 -10.02
N ASP A 48 -7.76 5.95 -10.14
CA ASP A 48 -7.26 6.49 -11.41
C ASP A 48 -6.39 5.49 -12.19
N ALA A 49 -6.81 4.22 -12.21
CA ALA A 49 -6.35 3.20 -13.14
C ALA A 49 -6.87 3.52 -14.55
N ARG A 50 -6.44 4.65 -15.14
CA ARG A 50 -6.61 4.91 -16.57
C ARG A 50 -5.77 3.89 -17.33
N ILE A 51 -6.47 2.87 -17.82
CA ILE A 51 -6.18 2.10 -19.03
C ILE A 51 -4.70 1.74 -19.17
N LEU A 52 -4.28 0.69 -18.45
CA LEU A 52 -3.12 -0.06 -18.88
C LEU A 52 -3.48 -0.73 -20.22
N ALA A 53 -2.77 -0.33 -21.27
CA ALA A 53 -2.89 -0.90 -22.62
C ALA A 53 -2.60 -2.43 -22.67
N GLU A 54 -2.13 -3.01 -21.56
CA GLU A 54 -1.84 -4.43 -21.42
C GLU A 54 -2.61 -5.02 -20.24
N GLN A 55 -3.65 -5.81 -20.54
CA GLN A 55 -4.56 -6.41 -19.56
C GLN A 55 -3.90 -7.35 -18.52
N ASN A 56 -2.59 -7.62 -18.64
CA ASN A 56 -1.84 -8.49 -17.73
C ASN A 56 -0.92 -7.75 -16.74
N ALA A 57 -0.79 -6.43 -16.85
CA ALA A 57 0.13 -5.69 -15.98
C ALA A 57 -0.30 -5.67 -14.50
N MET A 58 -1.59 -5.75 -14.21
CA MET A 58 -2.18 -5.70 -12.85
C MET A 58 -2.70 -7.06 -12.38
N LYS A 59 -1.96 -8.13 -12.68
CA LYS A 59 -2.23 -9.48 -12.18
C LYS A 59 -1.10 -9.90 -11.25
N PHE A 60 -1.45 -10.19 -10.00
CA PHE A 60 -0.55 -10.63 -8.94
C PHE A 60 -1.20 -11.70 -8.07
N SER A 61 -0.40 -12.40 -7.26
CA SER A 61 -0.93 -13.40 -6.34
C SER A 61 -1.69 -12.76 -5.19
N LEU A 62 -2.86 -13.31 -4.85
CA LEU A 62 -3.60 -12.92 -3.65
C LEU A 62 -2.75 -13.11 -2.39
N SER A 63 -1.96 -14.20 -2.31
CA SER A 63 -1.11 -14.45 -1.15
C SER A 63 -0.02 -13.38 -0.98
N SER A 64 0.56 -12.93 -2.09
CA SER A 64 1.56 -11.86 -2.08
C SER A 64 0.95 -10.53 -1.66
N PHE A 65 -0.27 -10.23 -2.12
CA PHE A 65 -0.99 -9.03 -1.72
C PHE A 65 -1.35 -9.03 -0.22
N LEU A 66 -1.84 -10.16 0.30
CA LEU A 66 -2.13 -10.29 1.73
C LEU A 66 -0.86 -10.19 2.59
N GLN A 67 0.26 -10.70 2.09
CA GLN A 67 1.54 -10.59 2.78
C GLN A 67 2.02 -9.14 2.88
N ILE A 68 2.04 -8.39 1.77
CA ILE A 68 2.50 -6.99 1.81
C ILE A 68 1.55 -6.10 2.63
N LEU A 69 0.25 -6.42 2.67
CA LEU A 69 -0.70 -5.76 3.58
C LEU A 69 -0.39 -6.03 5.05
N ALA A 70 -0.03 -7.27 5.39
CA ALA A 70 0.36 -7.62 6.75
C ALA A 70 1.65 -6.88 7.16
N GLU A 71 2.66 -6.88 6.28
CA GLU A 71 3.93 -6.16 6.49
C GLU A 71 3.68 -4.66 6.70
N ALA A 72 2.91 -4.00 5.82
CA ALA A 72 2.55 -2.59 5.96
C ALA A 72 1.81 -2.28 7.26
N THR A 73 0.90 -3.17 7.69
CA THR A 73 0.15 -3.04 8.93
C THR A 73 1.06 -3.14 10.16
N GLU A 74 2.03 -4.06 10.14
CA GLU A 74 3.00 -4.22 11.24
C GLU A 74 3.92 -3.00 11.34
N GLU A 75 4.47 -2.52 10.22
CA GLU A 75 5.30 -1.31 10.18
C GLU A 75 4.56 -0.10 10.75
N LEU A 76 3.30 0.11 10.37
CA LEU A 76 2.48 1.22 10.89
C LEU A 76 2.20 1.12 12.39
N LYS A 77 2.10 -0.09 12.95
CA LYS A 77 1.87 -0.28 14.39
C LYS A 77 3.11 -0.04 15.24
N ILE A 78 4.29 -0.25 14.68
CA ILE A 78 5.58 -0.12 15.38
C ILE A 78 6.13 1.30 15.27
N SER A 79 5.85 1.98 14.16
CA SER A 79 6.26 3.36 13.90
C SER A 79 5.48 4.38 14.73
#